data_AF-A0A8T7EJH8-F1
#
_entry.id   AF-A0A8T7EJH8-F1
#
_cell.length_a   1.000
_cell.length_b   1.000
_cell.length_c   1.000
_cell.angle_alpha   90.00
_cell.angle_beta   90.00
_cell.angle_gamma   90.00
#
_symmetry.space_group_name_H-M   'P 1'
#
loop_
_entity.id
_entity.type
_entity.pdbx_description
1 polymer ?
#
loop_
_entity_poly.entity_id
_entity_poly.type
_entity_poly.pdbx_seq_one_letter_code
_entity_poly.pdbx_strand_id
1 'polypeptide(L)'
;MTSWDEEAVTAALHQAIQIVAIQKGEDFAHSITPIILANLDRGRVQHFLDNTENRRPEEYVWRVVQFHEKWQPYLWQIQQERRADLWLPLYDKLKRWAYNYLCRQKSPPAHNEKQEMAADCAAAAATQLLNARFPYDTDFDPWAYVLLQTVTLKQLHRRYAETAVDTHQIDDWDAWEGIWPQLSIPSPEDTVELRHTLLTAVNQLTSDARKQIILMRYFEQMTFPEIAAALNRSSSAIHKLHFDALQNLRKIWADWQDKYE
;
A
#
# COMPACT_ATOMS: atom_id res chain seq x y z
N MET A 1 3.69 -21.63 -14.01
CA MET A 1 4.07 -20.72 -12.92
C MET A 1 5.24 -21.34 -12.19
N THR A 2 6.45 -20.87 -12.48
CA THR A 2 7.65 -21.29 -11.76
C THR A 2 7.69 -20.48 -10.48
N SER A 3 7.14 -21.04 -9.40
CA SER A 3 7.37 -20.48 -8.06
C SER A 3 8.88 -20.55 -7.83
N TRP A 4 9.53 -19.41 -7.65
CA TRP A 4 10.92 -19.41 -7.25
C TRP A 4 11.04 -20.08 -5.88
N ASP A 5 12.08 -20.88 -5.70
CA ASP A 5 12.48 -21.39 -4.39
C ASP A 5 13.08 -20.24 -3.56
N GLU A 6 12.78 -20.18 -2.26
CA GLU A 6 13.18 -19.07 -1.37
C GLU A 6 14.71 -18.95 -1.28
N GLU A 7 15.41 -20.10 -1.27
CA GLU A 7 16.87 -20.16 -1.32
C GLU A 7 17.42 -19.60 -2.65
N ALA A 8 16.74 -19.91 -3.77
CA ALA A 8 17.13 -19.41 -5.09
C ALA A 8 16.94 -17.90 -5.23
N VAL A 9 15.83 -17.36 -4.71
CA VAL A 9 15.60 -15.90 -4.67
C VAL A 9 16.69 -15.23 -3.85
N THR A 10 16.99 -15.75 -2.66
CA THR A 10 17.99 -15.17 -1.76
C THR A 10 19.39 -15.16 -2.39
N ALA A 11 19.79 -16.27 -3.03
CA ALA A 11 21.06 -16.35 -3.75
C ALA A 11 21.14 -15.34 -4.91
N ALA A 12 20.07 -15.21 -5.70
CA ALA A 12 20.00 -14.26 -6.81
C ALA A 12 20.08 -12.80 -6.33
N LEU A 13 19.39 -12.45 -5.23
CA LEU A 13 19.49 -11.13 -4.61
C LEU A 13 20.91 -10.82 -4.15
N HIS A 14 21.59 -11.76 -3.49
CA HIS A 14 22.98 -11.57 -3.07
C HIS A 14 23.92 -11.38 -4.25
N GLN A 15 23.76 -12.15 -5.32
CA GLN A 15 24.55 -11.98 -6.54
C GLN A 15 24.31 -10.60 -7.17
N ALA A 16 23.05 -10.14 -7.23
CA ALA A 16 22.72 -8.81 -7.73
C ALA A 16 23.35 -7.69 -6.88
N ILE A 17 23.34 -7.83 -5.56
CA ILE A 17 24.00 -6.88 -4.63
C ILE A 17 25.51 -6.83 -4.88
N GLN A 18 26.17 -7.97 -5.12
CA GLN A 18 27.59 -8.00 -5.48
C GLN A 18 27.87 -7.25 -6.79
N ILE A 19 27.00 -7.40 -7.79
CA ILE A 19 27.11 -6.65 -9.05
C ILE A 19 26.96 -5.14 -8.77
N VAL A 20 26.03 -4.74 -7.90
CA VAL A 20 25.90 -3.33 -7.48
C VAL A 20 27.17 -2.85 -6.78
N ALA A 21 27.79 -3.65 -5.91
CA ALA A 21 29.04 -3.29 -5.25
C ALA A 21 30.17 -3.00 -6.25
N ILE A 22 30.28 -3.82 -7.31
CA ILE A 22 31.25 -3.61 -8.39
C ILE A 22 30.96 -2.33 -9.18
N GLN A 23 29.68 -2.02 -9.44
CA GLN A 23 29.30 -0.90 -10.33
C GLN A 23 29.15 0.45 -9.61
N LYS A 24 28.68 0.45 -8.37
CA LYS A 24 28.32 1.66 -7.59
C LYS A 24 29.19 1.84 -6.34
N GLY A 25 30.06 0.88 -6.04
CA GLY A 25 30.95 0.89 -4.88
C GLY A 25 30.40 0.08 -3.69
N GLU A 26 31.31 -0.41 -2.85
CA GLU A 26 30.97 -1.24 -1.69
C GLU A 26 30.08 -0.49 -0.70
N ASP A 27 30.38 0.76 -0.37
CA ASP A 27 29.60 1.55 0.60
C ASP A 27 28.13 1.68 0.18
N PHE A 28 27.88 1.89 -1.13
CA PHE A 28 26.52 1.98 -1.65
C PHE A 28 25.79 0.64 -1.52
N ALA A 29 26.44 -0.47 -1.90
CA ALA A 29 25.87 -1.80 -1.74
C ALA A 29 25.57 -2.14 -0.27
N HIS A 30 26.47 -1.77 0.65
CA HIS A 30 26.24 -1.90 2.09
C HIS A 30 25.02 -1.10 2.56
N SER A 31 24.78 0.10 2.01
CA SER A 31 23.62 0.92 2.39
C SER A 31 22.27 0.31 1.97
N ILE A 32 22.19 -0.33 0.79
CA ILE A 32 20.93 -0.89 0.26
C ILE A 32 20.68 -2.34 0.71
N THR A 33 21.71 -3.09 1.07
CA THR A 33 21.61 -4.49 1.52
C THR A 33 20.55 -4.69 2.60
N PRO A 34 20.58 -3.96 3.73
CA PRO A 34 19.59 -4.20 4.78
C PRO A 34 18.17 -3.81 4.33
N ILE A 35 18.00 -2.97 3.30
CA ILE A 35 16.69 -2.56 2.76
C ILE A 35 16.10 -3.73 2.00
N ILE A 36 16.90 -4.35 1.13
CA ILE A 36 16.50 -5.51 0.34
C ILE A 36 16.13 -6.69 1.24
N LEU A 37 16.94 -6.97 2.27
CA LEU A 37 16.64 -8.04 3.23
C LEU A 37 15.33 -7.78 3.98
N ALA A 38 15.13 -6.56 4.50
CA ALA A 38 13.87 -6.22 5.17
C ALA A 38 12.66 -6.26 4.23
N ASN A 39 12.85 -6.02 2.94
CA ASN A 39 11.79 -6.16 1.94
C ASN A 39 11.50 -7.62 1.58
N LEU A 40 12.53 -8.48 1.60
CA LEU A 40 12.39 -9.93 1.45
C LEU A 40 11.56 -10.51 2.61
N ASP A 41 11.96 -10.19 3.85
CA ASP A 41 11.28 -10.63 5.08
C ASP A 41 9.80 -10.21 5.10
N ARG A 42 9.49 -9.02 4.59
CA ARG A 42 8.13 -8.49 4.48
C ARG A 42 7.35 -9.00 3.27
N GLY A 43 7.90 -9.92 2.48
CA GLY A 43 7.27 -10.48 1.29
C GLY A 43 7.13 -9.51 0.11
N ARG A 44 7.75 -8.32 0.16
CA ARG A 44 7.68 -7.32 -0.94
C ARG A 44 8.41 -7.80 -2.19
N VAL A 45 9.53 -8.50 -2.01
CA VAL A 45 10.27 -9.13 -3.12
C VAL A 45 9.38 -10.16 -3.81
N GLN A 46 8.78 -11.07 -3.04
CA GLN A 46 7.91 -12.11 -3.59
C GLN A 46 6.72 -11.48 -4.33
N HIS A 47 6.09 -10.47 -3.73
CA HIS A 47 5.00 -9.74 -4.37
C HIS A 47 5.43 -9.08 -5.70
N PHE A 48 6.64 -8.54 -5.77
CA PHE A 48 7.18 -7.97 -7.00
C PHE A 48 7.35 -9.03 -8.10
N LEU A 49 7.86 -10.21 -7.74
CA LEU A 49 8.08 -11.34 -8.65
C LEU A 49 6.76 -11.94 -9.15
N ASP A 50 5.74 -12.01 -8.28
CA ASP A 50 4.43 -12.58 -8.60
C ASP A 50 3.57 -11.65 -9.50
N ASN A 51 3.87 -10.35 -9.54
CA ASN A 51 3.03 -9.36 -10.21
C ASN A 51 3.18 -9.28 -11.73
N THR A 52 4.21 -9.91 -12.33
CA THR A 52 4.40 -9.88 -13.80
C THR A 52 5.17 -11.11 -14.25
N GLU A 53 4.76 -11.71 -15.36
CA GLU A 53 5.49 -12.83 -15.94
C GLU A 53 6.93 -12.42 -16.27
N ASN A 54 7.89 -13.29 -15.92
CA ASN A 54 9.33 -13.15 -16.20
C ASN A 54 10.13 -12.11 -15.39
N ARG A 55 9.59 -11.53 -14.32
CA ARG A 55 10.40 -10.70 -13.42
C ARG A 55 11.48 -11.51 -12.72
N ARG A 56 12.64 -10.88 -12.55
CA ARG A 56 13.81 -11.51 -11.92
C ARG A 56 14.23 -10.78 -10.64
N PRO A 57 14.80 -11.48 -9.64
CA PRO A 57 15.27 -10.86 -8.40
C PRO A 57 16.26 -9.71 -8.64
N GLU A 58 17.10 -9.80 -9.67
CA GLU A 58 18.06 -8.75 -10.03
C GLU A 58 17.37 -7.43 -10.41
N GLU A 59 16.22 -7.50 -11.10
CA GLU A 59 15.43 -6.33 -11.48
C GLU A 59 14.88 -5.62 -10.24
N TYR A 60 14.52 -6.38 -9.19
CA TYR A 60 14.09 -5.80 -7.92
C TYR A 60 15.23 -5.03 -7.24
N VAL A 61 16.43 -5.60 -7.21
CA VAL A 61 17.61 -4.92 -6.65
C VAL A 61 17.91 -3.63 -7.40
N TRP A 62 17.89 -3.65 -8.73
CA TRP A 62 18.11 -2.45 -9.54
C TRP A 62 17.00 -1.41 -9.38
N ARG A 63 15.76 -1.85 -9.16
CA ARG A 63 14.67 -0.96 -8.78
C ARG A 63 15.00 -0.28 -7.45
N VAL A 64 15.39 -1.03 -6.42
CA VAL A 64 15.82 -0.46 -5.13
C VAL A 64 16.94 0.56 -5.29
N VAL A 65 17.95 0.26 -6.11
CA VAL A 65 19.04 1.19 -6.45
C VAL A 65 18.50 2.51 -7.02
N GLN A 66 17.65 2.44 -8.05
CA GLN A 66 17.09 3.62 -8.72
C GLN A 66 16.29 4.51 -7.77
N PHE A 67 15.41 3.90 -6.97
CA PHE A 67 14.60 4.64 -5.99
C PHE A 67 15.43 5.15 -4.83
N HIS A 68 16.49 4.44 -4.42
CA HIS A 68 17.45 4.91 -3.41
C HIS A 68 18.17 6.16 -3.89
N GLU A 69 18.73 6.17 -5.09
CA GLU A 69 19.37 7.36 -5.67
C GLU A 69 18.39 8.54 -5.77
N LYS A 70 17.14 8.28 -6.16
CA LYS A 70 16.10 9.30 -6.31
C LYS A 70 15.66 9.90 -4.97
N TRP A 71 15.36 9.06 -3.98
CA TRP A 71 14.64 9.49 -2.77
C TRP A 71 15.51 9.63 -1.53
N GLN A 72 16.68 8.99 -1.48
CA GLN A 72 17.55 9.07 -0.29
C GLN A 72 17.93 10.50 0.09
N PRO A 73 18.31 11.41 -0.84
CA PRO A 73 18.64 12.78 -0.47
C PRO A 73 17.46 13.53 0.16
N TYR A 74 16.26 13.33 -0.38
CA TYR A 74 15.03 13.96 0.12
C TYR A 74 14.64 13.42 1.50
N LEU A 75 14.70 12.09 1.68
CA LEU A 75 14.39 11.44 2.95
C LEU A 75 15.39 11.79 4.03
N TRP A 76 16.67 11.88 3.70
CA TRP A 76 17.71 12.33 4.62
C TRP A 76 17.42 13.75 5.15
N GLN A 77 17.08 14.68 4.26
CA GLN A 77 16.76 16.06 4.63
C GLN A 77 15.52 16.16 5.54
N ILE A 78 14.56 15.26 5.39
CA ILE A 78 13.33 15.25 6.20
C ILE A 78 13.53 14.52 7.53
N GLN A 79 14.08 13.30 7.49
CA GLN A 79 14.17 12.42 8.66
C GLN A 79 15.33 12.79 9.59
N GLN A 80 16.50 13.13 9.02
CA GLN A 80 17.72 13.41 9.79
C GLN A 80 17.88 14.91 10.04
N GLU A 81 17.89 15.72 8.97
CA GLU A 81 18.13 17.17 9.10
C GLU A 81 16.89 17.94 9.60
N ARG A 82 15.70 17.33 9.53
CA ARG A 82 14.41 17.92 9.95
C ARG A 82 14.18 19.29 9.34
N ARG A 83 14.51 19.44 8.06
CA ARG A 83 14.39 20.69 7.31
C ARG A 83 12.95 21.18 7.24
N ALA A 84 12.67 22.31 7.88
CA ALA A 84 11.32 22.88 7.98
C ALA A 84 10.72 23.25 6.61
N ASP A 85 11.55 23.68 5.67
CA ASP A 85 11.13 24.08 4.32
C ASP A 85 10.62 22.92 3.46
N LEU A 86 11.09 21.70 3.72
CA LEU A 86 10.57 20.48 3.08
C LEU A 86 9.46 19.83 3.91
N TRP A 87 9.55 19.95 5.23
CA TRP A 87 8.60 19.37 6.16
C TRP A 87 7.22 20.00 6.09
N LEU A 88 7.12 21.33 6.11
CA LEU A 88 5.83 22.03 6.13
C LEU A 88 4.97 21.71 4.89
N PRO A 89 5.51 21.75 3.66
CA PRO A 89 4.76 21.33 2.48
C PRO A 89 4.31 19.86 2.52
N LEU A 90 5.16 18.97 3.04
CA LEU A 90 4.82 17.55 3.21
C LEU A 90 3.67 17.39 4.22
N TYR A 91 3.76 18.05 5.37
CA TYR A 91 2.71 18.02 6.38
C TYR A 91 1.38 18.55 5.85
N ASP A 92 1.37 19.66 5.12
CA ASP A 92 0.17 20.19 4.48
C ASP A 92 -0.39 19.25 3.41
N LYS A 93 0.49 18.51 2.71
CA LYS A 93 0.08 17.46 1.78
C LYS A 93 -0.59 16.29 2.51
N LEU A 94 0.00 15.79 3.60
CA LEU A 94 -0.59 14.73 4.45
C LEU A 94 -1.95 15.16 5.01
N LYS A 95 -2.07 16.40 5.50
CA LYS A 95 -3.32 16.96 6.01
C LYS A 95 -4.42 17.00 4.94
N ARG A 96 -4.09 17.43 3.72
CA ARG A 96 -5.03 17.41 2.58
C ARG A 96 -5.44 16.00 2.19
N TRP A 97 -4.50 15.07 2.17
CA TRP A 97 -4.80 13.66 1.90
C TRP A 97 -5.72 13.06 2.96
N ALA A 98 -5.47 13.33 4.25
CA ALA A 98 -6.30 12.85 5.35
C ALA A 98 -7.71 13.43 5.23
N TYR A 99 -7.83 14.74 5.02
CA TYR A 99 -9.12 15.40 4.82
C TYR A 99 -9.91 14.76 3.66
N ASN A 100 -9.26 14.56 2.51
CA ASN A 100 -9.90 13.95 1.34
C ASN A 100 -10.31 12.50 1.61
N TYR A 101 -9.50 11.74 2.35
CA TYR A 101 -9.83 10.38 2.75
C TYR A 101 -11.04 10.34 3.68
N LEU A 102 -11.12 11.26 4.66
CA LEU A 102 -12.24 11.39 5.58
C LEU A 102 -13.54 11.82 4.89
N CYS A 103 -13.46 12.67 3.87
CA CYS A 103 -14.61 13.05 3.05
C CYS A 103 -15.20 11.89 2.24
N ARG A 104 -14.44 10.80 2.03
CA ARG A 104 -14.89 9.61 1.30
C ARG A 104 -15.47 8.53 2.21
N GLN A 105 -15.55 8.77 3.52
CA GLN A 105 -16.10 7.80 4.48
C GLN A 105 -17.63 7.76 4.42
N LYS A 106 -18.23 6.60 4.69
CA LYS A 106 -19.70 6.39 4.70
C LYS A 106 -20.42 7.32 5.68
N SER A 107 -19.79 7.58 6.82
CA SER A 107 -20.28 8.49 7.86
C SER A 107 -19.20 9.53 8.14
N PRO A 108 -19.09 10.58 7.30
CA PRO A 108 -18.06 11.58 7.47
C PRO A 108 -18.36 12.40 8.75
N PRO A 109 -17.33 12.76 9.54
CA PRO A 109 -17.50 13.65 10.70
C PRO A 109 -18.09 15.02 10.30
N ALA A 110 -18.46 15.85 11.27
CA ALA A 110 -18.84 17.24 10.96
C ALA A 110 -17.66 18.01 10.31
N HIS A 111 -17.91 19.11 9.59
CA HIS A 111 -16.84 19.78 8.83
C HIS A 111 -15.68 20.28 9.71
N ASN A 112 -16.00 20.89 10.86
CA ASN A 112 -15.02 21.32 11.86
C ASN A 112 -14.23 20.13 12.42
N GLU A 113 -14.92 19.05 12.81
CA GLU A 113 -14.30 17.82 13.31
C GLU A 113 -13.40 17.15 12.25
N LYS A 114 -13.75 17.22 10.96
CA LYS A 114 -12.92 16.71 9.87
C LYS A 114 -11.59 17.44 9.78
N GLN A 115 -11.57 18.77 9.95
CA GLN A 115 -10.33 19.54 9.85
C GLN A 115 -9.38 19.21 10.99
N GLU A 116 -9.91 19.13 12.21
CA GLU A 116 -9.16 18.72 13.40
C GLU A 116 -8.64 17.29 13.26
N MET A 117 -9.52 16.34 12.91
CA MET A 117 -9.15 14.93 12.75
C MET A 117 -8.17 14.71 11.60
N ALA A 118 -8.27 15.48 10.50
CA ALA A 118 -7.29 15.44 9.42
C ALA A 118 -5.90 15.91 9.90
N ALA A 119 -5.85 16.94 10.76
CA ALA A 119 -4.60 17.39 11.36
C ALA A 119 -4.01 16.33 12.30
N ASP A 120 -4.85 15.69 13.14
CA ASP A 120 -4.41 14.61 14.04
C ASP A 120 -3.89 13.39 13.27
N CYS A 121 -4.60 12.97 12.21
CA CYS A 121 -4.17 11.89 11.34
C CYS A 121 -2.85 12.23 10.63
N ALA A 122 -2.72 13.45 10.12
CA ALA A 122 -1.50 13.91 9.48
C ALA A 122 -0.32 13.97 10.45
N ALA A 123 -0.52 14.44 11.69
CA ALA A 123 0.53 14.49 12.72
C ALA A 123 0.98 13.10 13.16
N ALA A 124 0.04 12.17 13.33
CA ALA A 124 0.35 10.78 13.65
C ALA A 124 1.08 10.08 12.48
N ALA A 125 0.63 10.28 11.25
CA ALA A 125 1.30 9.74 10.07
C ALA A 125 2.69 10.35 9.85
N ALA A 126 2.83 11.66 10.07
CA ALA A 126 4.11 12.36 10.09
C ALA A 126 5.09 11.73 11.09
N THR A 127 4.63 11.47 12.32
CA THR A 127 5.45 10.84 13.36
C THR A 127 5.90 9.44 12.95
N GLN A 128 5.01 8.64 12.35
CA GLN A 128 5.40 7.33 11.82
C GLN A 128 6.36 7.46 10.64
N LEU A 129 6.12 8.35 9.69
CA LEU A 129 6.95 8.58 8.51
C LEU A 129 8.39 8.97 8.89
N LEU A 130 8.56 9.80 9.91
CA LEU A 130 9.89 10.20 10.41
C LEU A 130 10.70 9.05 10.99
N ASN A 131 10.02 8.02 11.52
CA ASN A 131 10.64 6.85 12.13
C ASN A 131 10.61 5.61 11.22
N ALA A 132 9.87 5.66 10.13
CA ALA A 132 9.65 4.53 9.25
C ALA A 132 10.84 4.32 8.31
N ARG A 133 11.12 3.05 8.06
CA ARG A 133 12.07 2.64 7.03
C ARG A 133 11.38 2.66 5.67
N PHE A 134 11.83 3.56 4.78
CA PHE A 134 11.33 3.58 3.41
C PHE A 134 11.82 2.33 2.66
N PRO A 135 10.95 1.63 1.89
CA PRO A 135 11.32 0.38 1.22
C PRO A 135 12.07 0.56 -0.10
N TYR A 136 12.06 1.77 -0.68
CA TYR A 136 12.73 2.08 -1.96
C TYR A 136 12.33 1.16 -3.14
N ASP A 137 11.15 0.56 -3.14
CA ASP A 137 10.63 -0.21 -4.28
C ASP A 137 9.40 0.45 -4.93
N THR A 138 9.03 1.62 -4.45
CA THR A 138 7.92 2.44 -4.90
C THR A 138 8.26 3.91 -4.72
N ASP A 139 7.48 4.81 -5.35
CA ASP A 139 7.64 6.24 -5.14
C ASP A 139 7.25 6.65 -3.71
N PHE A 140 7.87 7.72 -3.23
CA PHE A 140 7.66 8.24 -1.88
C PHE A 140 6.18 8.57 -1.59
N ASP A 141 5.52 9.24 -2.53
CA ASP A 141 4.15 9.72 -2.34
C ASP A 141 3.12 8.59 -2.14
N PRO A 142 3.04 7.57 -3.00
CA PRO A 142 2.17 6.41 -2.77
C PRO A 142 2.43 5.72 -1.42
N TRP A 143 3.69 5.54 -1.05
CA TRP A 143 4.04 4.92 0.23
C TRP A 143 3.60 5.77 1.43
N ALA A 144 3.86 7.08 1.40
CA ALA A 144 3.47 8.00 2.46
C ALA A 144 1.93 8.08 2.58
N TYR A 145 1.22 8.03 1.46
CA TYR A 145 -0.24 7.99 1.44
C TYR A 145 -0.80 6.69 2.04
N VAL A 146 -0.21 5.53 1.76
CA VAL A 146 -0.60 4.25 2.38
C VAL A 146 -0.40 4.27 3.90
N LEU A 147 0.72 4.82 4.36
CA LEU A 147 0.99 5.00 5.78
C LEU A 147 -0.07 5.92 6.42
N LEU A 148 -0.41 7.03 5.76
CA LEU A 148 -1.47 7.93 6.22
C LEU A 148 -2.84 7.25 6.30
N GLN A 149 -3.20 6.46 5.28
CA GLN A 149 -4.47 5.72 5.28
C GLN A 149 -4.54 4.74 6.45
N THR A 150 -3.44 4.01 6.69
CA THR A 150 -3.30 3.08 7.83
C THR A 150 -3.54 3.78 9.15
N VAL A 151 -2.88 4.93 9.37
CA VAL A 151 -3.06 5.74 10.59
C VAL A 151 -4.48 6.26 10.71
N THR A 152 -5.05 6.78 9.62
CA THR A 152 -6.40 7.36 9.61
C THR A 152 -7.46 6.31 9.91
N LEU A 153 -7.34 5.12 9.31
CA LEU A 153 -8.24 4.00 9.57
C LEU A 153 -8.16 3.55 11.04
N LYS A 154 -6.95 3.42 11.59
CA LYS A 154 -6.75 3.06 13.00
C LYS A 154 -7.42 4.06 13.95
N GLN A 155 -7.32 5.35 13.67
CA GLN A 155 -7.98 6.38 14.48
C GLN A 155 -9.51 6.34 14.36
N LEU A 156 -10.03 6.14 13.14
CA LEU A 156 -11.46 5.97 12.90
C LEU A 156 -12.01 4.78 13.67
N HIS A 157 -11.38 3.61 13.55
CA HIS A 157 -11.78 2.40 14.26
C HIS A 157 -11.77 2.61 15.77
N ARG A 158 -10.73 3.26 16.31
CA ARG A 158 -10.65 3.57 17.74
C ARG A 158 -11.82 4.46 18.19
N ARG A 159 -12.16 5.51 17.43
CA ARG A 159 -13.29 6.38 17.77
C ARG A 159 -14.64 5.65 17.68
N TYR A 160 -14.83 4.81 16.67
CA TYR A 160 -16.04 4.01 16.55
C TYR A 160 -16.15 2.99 17.68
N ALA A 161 -15.05 2.35 18.08
CA ALA A 161 -15.02 1.44 19.22
C ALA A 161 -15.25 2.14 20.57
N GLU A 162 -14.73 3.37 20.76
CA GLU A 162 -15.01 4.18 21.95
C GLU A 162 -16.49 4.63 22.02
N THR A 163 -17.15 4.74 20.87
CA THR A 163 -18.58 5.09 20.77
C THR A 163 -19.49 3.86 20.88
N ALA A 164 -19.00 2.70 20.44
CA ALA A 164 -19.67 1.41 20.55
C ALA A 164 -19.30 0.74 21.88
N VAL A 165 -20.08 1.00 22.94
CA VAL A 165 -19.98 0.22 24.17
C VAL A 165 -20.15 -1.27 23.82
N ASP A 166 -19.20 -2.09 24.25
CA ASP A 166 -19.09 -3.55 24.04
C ASP A 166 -18.85 -4.05 22.60
N THR A 167 -17.58 -4.08 22.17
CA THR A 167 -17.13 -5.14 21.25
C THR A 167 -15.64 -5.44 21.44
N HIS A 168 -15.32 -6.72 21.62
CA HIS A 168 -13.97 -7.23 21.91
C HIS A 168 -12.93 -6.76 20.89
N GLN A 169 -11.78 -6.30 21.42
CA GLN A 169 -10.58 -5.94 20.67
C GLN A 169 -10.08 -7.13 19.86
N ILE A 170 -9.91 -6.94 18.55
CA ILE A 170 -9.14 -7.83 17.69
C ILE A 170 -7.85 -7.07 17.34
N ASP A 171 -6.82 -7.30 18.15
CA ASP A 171 -5.43 -7.02 17.81
C ASP A 171 -4.92 -8.14 16.90
N ASP A 172 -4.99 -7.91 15.59
CA ASP A 172 -4.20 -8.68 14.62
C ASP A 172 -3.92 -7.81 13.38
N TRP A 173 -3.19 -6.71 13.62
CA TRP A 173 -2.85 -5.70 12.61
C TRP A 173 -1.52 -5.98 11.89
N ASP A 174 -0.66 -6.83 12.46
CA ASP A 174 0.64 -7.20 11.89
C ASP A 174 0.50 -8.05 10.61
N ALA A 175 -0.67 -8.66 10.37
CA ALA A 175 -0.97 -9.45 9.17
C ALA A 175 -1.21 -8.61 7.89
N TRP A 176 -1.25 -7.26 7.97
CA TRP A 176 -1.58 -6.38 6.85
C TRP A 176 -0.37 -5.76 6.12
N GLU A 177 0.87 -5.97 6.57
CA GLU A 177 2.07 -5.46 5.87
C GLU A 177 2.30 -6.13 4.49
N GLY A 178 1.70 -7.30 4.22
CA GLY A 178 2.00 -8.14 3.06
C GLY A 178 1.10 -8.02 1.81
N ILE A 179 0.12 -7.10 1.77
CA ILE A 179 -0.86 -7.04 0.67
C ILE A 179 -1.01 -5.61 0.14
N TRP A 180 -0.11 -5.15 -0.74
CA TRP A 180 -0.22 -3.79 -1.32
C TRP A 180 -0.01 -3.75 -2.84
N PRO A 181 -1.04 -3.38 -3.62
CA PRO A 181 -0.86 -2.94 -5.00
C PRO A 181 -0.34 -1.49 -5.04
N GLN A 182 0.52 -1.20 -6.03
CA GLN A 182 0.99 0.16 -6.33
C GLN A 182 -0.20 1.02 -6.81
N LEU A 183 -0.54 2.06 -6.07
CA LEU A 183 -1.53 3.05 -6.49
C LEU A 183 -0.80 4.32 -6.96
N SER A 184 -0.79 4.55 -8.27
CA SER A 184 -0.53 5.86 -8.84
C SER A 184 -1.67 6.80 -8.44
N ILE A 185 -1.34 8.00 -7.97
CA ILE A 185 -2.33 9.04 -7.63
C ILE A 185 -2.81 9.66 -8.95
N PRO A 186 -4.05 9.42 -9.42
CA PRO A 186 -4.50 9.94 -10.70
C PRO A 186 -4.85 11.43 -10.60
N SER A 187 -4.68 12.19 -11.69
CA SER A 187 -5.23 13.55 -11.85
C SER A 187 -6.75 13.53 -11.65
N PRO A 188 -7.42 14.61 -11.18
CA PRO A 188 -8.88 14.65 -11.04
C PRO A 188 -9.65 14.22 -12.30
N GLU A 189 -9.12 14.51 -13.48
CA GLU A 189 -9.68 14.08 -14.77
C GLU A 189 -9.46 12.58 -15.00
N ASP A 190 -8.25 12.07 -14.73
CA ASP A 190 -7.96 10.63 -14.76
C ASP A 190 -8.82 9.84 -13.76
N THR A 191 -9.25 10.44 -12.64
CA THR A 191 -10.04 9.73 -11.62
C THR A 191 -11.44 9.34 -12.08
N VAL A 192 -12.05 10.08 -13.01
CA VAL A 192 -13.40 9.77 -13.49
C VAL A 192 -13.37 8.61 -14.47
N GLU A 193 -12.45 8.66 -15.43
CA GLU A 193 -12.25 7.58 -16.40
C GLU A 193 -11.74 6.31 -15.71
N LEU A 194 -10.74 6.42 -14.83
CA LEU A 194 -10.23 5.28 -14.07
C LEU A 194 -11.33 4.65 -13.21
N ARG A 195 -12.17 5.46 -12.56
CA ARG A 195 -13.30 4.97 -11.76
C ARG A 195 -14.32 4.24 -12.61
N HIS A 196 -14.65 4.77 -13.80
CA HIS A 196 -15.57 4.12 -14.72
C HIS A 196 -15.02 2.78 -15.21
N THR A 197 -13.74 2.73 -15.58
CA THR A 197 -13.04 1.52 -16.02
C THR A 197 -12.99 0.47 -14.91
N LEU A 198 -12.69 0.88 -13.67
CA LEU A 198 -12.62 -0.03 -12.52
C LEU A 198 -13.99 -0.60 -12.15
N LEU A 199 -15.05 0.22 -12.19
CA LEU A 199 -16.43 -0.26 -12.02
C LEU A 199 -16.85 -1.22 -13.14
N THR A 200 -16.43 -0.95 -14.38
CA THR A 200 -16.68 -1.84 -15.51
C THR A 200 -15.99 -3.19 -15.32
N ALA A 201 -14.72 -3.19 -14.89
CA ALA A 201 -13.96 -4.42 -14.59
C ALA A 201 -14.58 -5.21 -13.42
N VAL A 202 -15.03 -4.52 -12.37
CA VAL A 202 -15.75 -5.16 -11.26
C VAL A 202 -17.05 -5.80 -11.76
N ASN A 203 -17.81 -5.13 -12.63
CA ASN A 203 -19.04 -5.69 -13.19
C ASN A 203 -18.81 -6.93 -14.07
N GLN A 204 -17.61 -7.09 -14.65
CA GLN A 204 -17.22 -8.26 -15.45
C GLN A 204 -16.82 -9.48 -14.61
N LEU A 205 -16.71 -9.36 -13.29
CA LEU A 205 -16.50 -10.53 -12.43
C LEU A 205 -17.67 -11.52 -12.57
N THR A 206 -17.37 -12.81 -12.68
CA THR A 206 -18.39 -13.85 -12.94
C THR A 206 -19.25 -14.19 -11.72
N SER A 207 -18.84 -13.80 -10.52
CA SER A 207 -19.53 -14.12 -9.27
C SER A 207 -19.99 -12.85 -8.57
N ASP A 208 -21.30 -12.75 -8.33
CA ASP A 208 -21.87 -11.63 -7.59
C ASP A 208 -21.34 -11.55 -6.16
N ALA A 209 -21.04 -12.68 -5.51
CA ALA A 209 -20.40 -12.70 -4.20
C ALA A 209 -18.99 -12.07 -4.23
N ARG A 210 -18.23 -12.27 -5.32
CA ARG A 210 -16.90 -11.66 -5.51
C ARG A 210 -17.03 -10.16 -5.77
N LYS A 211 -17.98 -9.74 -6.62
CA LYS A 211 -18.30 -8.31 -6.82
C LYS A 211 -18.64 -7.63 -5.50
N GLN A 212 -19.55 -8.24 -4.75
CA GLN A 212 -20.06 -7.70 -3.51
C GLN A 212 -18.96 -7.56 -2.48
N ILE A 213 -18.02 -8.51 -2.38
CA ILE A 213 -16.85 -8.37 -1.50
C ILE A 213 -15.94 -7.23 -1.93
N ILE A 214 -15.69 -7.03 -3.23
CA ILE A 214 -14.88 -5.89 -3.71
C ILE A 214 -15.58 -4.57 -3.43
N LEU A 215 -16.88 -4.48 -3.67
CA LEU A 215 -17.69 -3.30 -3.35
C LEU A 215 -17.67 -3.02 -1.84
N MET A 216 -18.03 -4.03 -1.04
CA MET A 216 -18.03 -3.95 0.43
C MET A 216 -16.65 -3.56 0.98
N ARG A 217 -15.58 -4.09 0.40
CA ARG A 217 -14.22 -3.88 0.88
C ARG A 217 -13.62 -2.53 0.49
N TYR A 218 -13.77 -2.12 -0.77
CA TYR A 218 -13.05 -0.97 -1.31
C TYR A 218 -13.92 0.27 -1.51
N PHE A 219 -15.20 0.08 -1.83
CA PHE A 219 -16.14 1.20 -1.98
C PHE A 219 -16.83 1.52 -0.66
N GLU A 220 -17.10 0.48 0.11
CA GLU A 220 -17.82 0.56 1.36
C GLU A 220 -16.94 0.45 2.60
N GLN A 221 -15.65 0.16 2.41
CA GLN A 221 -14.59 0.14 3.42
C GLN A 221 -14.81 -0.80 4.61
N MET A 222 -15.63 -1.84 4.43
CA MET A 222 -15.88 -2.83 5.47
C MET A 222 -14.63 -3.69 5.71
N THR A 223 -14.41 -4.03 6.98
CA THR A 223 -13.41 -5.01 7.41
C THR A 223 -13.87 -6.43 7.05
N PHE A 224 -12.95 -7.39 6.95
CA PHE A 224 -13.35 -8.77 6.68
C PHE A 224 -14.31 -9.37 7.73
N PRO A 225 -14.17 -9.07 9.04
CA PRO A 225 -15.18 -9.46 10.02
C PRO A 225 -16.57 -8.86 9.77
N GLU A 226 -16.65 -7.56 9.41
CA GLU A 226 -17.94 -6.92 9.10
C GLU A 226 -18.57 -7.50 7.83
N ILE A 227 -17.75 -7.77 6.81
CA ILE A 227 -18.19 -8.44 5.57
C ILE A 227 -18.66 -9.86 5.87
N ALA A 228 -17.94 -10.58 6.73
CA ALA A 228 -18.29 -11.92 7.18
C ALA A 228 -19.64 -11.93 7.89
N ALA A 229 -19.87 -10.97 8.80
CA ALA A 229 -21.15 -10.78 9.46
C ALA A 229 -22.26 -10.40 8.47
N ALA A 230 -22.02 -9.43 7.57
CA ALA A 230 -23.00 -8.96 6.60
C ALA A 230 -23.41 -10.02 5.58
N LEU A 231 -22.48 -10.91 5.19
CA LEU A 231 -22.74 -12.00 4.24
C LEU A 231 -23.07 -13.33 4.93
N ASN A 232 -23.12 -13.37 6.27
CA ASN A 232 -23.31 -14.57 7.07
C ASN A 232 -22.34 -15.71 6.69
N ARG A 233 -21.04 -15.40 6.61
CA ARG A 233 -19.96 -16.33 6.25
C ARG A 233 -18.83 -16.28 7.26
N SER A 234 -17.95 -17.29 7.27
CA SER A 234 -16.74 -17.24 8.09
C SER A 234 -15.72 -16.24 7.53
N SER A 235 -14.91 -15.64 8.42
CA SER A 235 -13.84 -14.72 8.02
C SER A 235 -12.89 -15.37 7.00
N SER A 236 -12.48 -16.63 7.23
CA SER A 236 -11.65 -17.39 6.29
C SER A 236 -12.27 -17.54 4.90
N ALA A 237 -13.59 -17.75 4.81
CA ALA A 237 -14.29 -17.79 3.52
C ALA A 237 -14.28 -16.43 2.81
N ILE A 238 -14.43 -15.33 3.56
CA ILE A 238 -14.32 -13.97 3.01
C ILE A 238 -12.90 -13.68 2.50
N HIS A 239 -11.87 -14.03 3.26
CA HIS A 239 -10.47 -13.87 2.84
C HIS A 239 -10.19 -14.59 1.52
N LYS A 240 -10.63 -15.85 1.39
CA LYS A 240 -10.48 -16.61 0.14
C LYS A 240 -11.26 -15.98 -1.02
N LEU A 241 -12.51 -15.59 -0.79
CA LEU A 241 -13.33 -14.95 -1.82
C LEU A 241 -12.76 -13.61 -2.28
N HIS A 242 -12.23 -12.81 -1.35
CA HIS A 242 -11.56 -11.56 -1.65
C HIS A 242 -10.29 -11.79 -2.48
N PHE A 243 -9.46 -12.75 -2.08
CA PHE A 243 -8.27 -13.14 -2.83
C PHE A 243 -8.62 -13.57 -4.27
N ASP A 244 -9.60 -14.45 -4.42
CA ASP A 244 -10.08 -14.88 -5.74
C ASP A 244 -10.65 -13.73 -6.57
N ALA A 245 -11.37 -12.79 -5.93
CA ALA A 245 -11.93 -11.63 -6.59
C ALA A 245 -10.84 -10.71 -7.15
N LEU A 246 -9.78 -10.45 -6.37
CA LEU A 246 -8.63 -9.67 -6.81
C LEU A 246 -7.86 -10.36 -7.94
N GLN A 247 -7.66 -11.69 -7.85
CA GLN A 247 -7.01 -12.46 -8.92
C GLN A 247 -7.77 -12.35 -10.25
N ASN A 248 -9.11 -12.45 -10.21
CA ASN A 248 -9.92 -12.30 -11.42
C ASN A 248 -9.91 -10.86 -11.95
N LEU A 249 -9.97 -9.86 -11.06
CA LEU A 249 -9.86 -8.45 -11.46
C LEU A 249 -8.53 -8.16 -12.16
N ARG A 250 -7.42 -8.72 -11.67
CA ARG A 250 -6.11 -8.57 -12.32
C ARG A 250 -6.08 -9.16 -13.72
N LYS A 251 -6.69 -10.34 -13.93
CA LYS A 251 -6.81 -10.94 -15.26
C LYS A 251 -7.62 -10.06 -16.22
N ILE A 252 -8.79 -9.61 -15.78
CA ILE A 252 -9.63 -8.70 -16.55
C ILE A 252 -8.84 -7.42 -16.90
N TRP A 253 -8.06 -6.90 -15.95
CA TRP A 253 -7.27 -5.69 -16.17
C TRP A 253 -6.10 -5.90 -17.15
N ALA A 254 -5.43 -7.05 -17.09
CA ALA A 254 -4.36 -7.41 -18.03
C ALA A 254 -4.90 -7.52 -19.46
N ASP A 255 -6.06 -8.16 -19.65
CA ASP A 255 -6.73 -8.29 -20.96
C ASP A 255 -7.12 -6.92 -21.56
N TRP A 256 -7.31 -5.90 -20.72
CA TRP A 256 -7.56 -4.54 -21.17
C TRP A 256 -6.28 -3.82 -21.60
N GLN A 257 -5.15 -4.06 -20.93
CA GLN A 257 -3.88 -3.46 -21.33
C GLN A 257 -3.41 -3.97 -22.70
N ASP A 258 -3.60 -5.26 -22.99
CA ASP A 258 -3.28 -5.87 -24.30
C ASP A 258 -4.16 -5.37 -25.47
N LYS A 259 -5.32 -4.75 -25.20
CA LYS A 259 -6.24 -4.26 -26.24
C LYS A 259 -5.95 -2.84 -26.71
N TYR A 260 -5.09 -2.11 -26.00
CA TYR A 260 -4.77 -0.71 -26.28
C TYR A 260 -3.26 -0.49 -26.55
N GLU A 261 -2.49 -1.57 -26.71
CA GLU A 261 -1.19 -1.60 -27.40
C GLU A 261 -1.35 -2.06 -28.86
#